data_AF-A0A090WPF9-F1
#
_entry.id   AF-A0A090WPF9-F1
#
_cell.length_a   1.000
_cell.length_b   1.000
_cell.length_c   1.000
_cell.angle_alpha   90.00
_cell.angle_beta   90.00
_cell.angle_gamma   90.00
#
_symmetry.space_group_name_H-M   'P 1'
#
loop_
_entity.id
_entity.type
_entity.pdbx_description
1 polymer ?
#
loop_
_entity_poly.entity_id
_entity_poly.type
_entity_poly.pdbx_seq_one_letter_code
_entity_poly.pdbx_strand_id
1 'polypeptide(L)'
;MVLGGGHILEFNDVFNTVLETSDHGSFNSWGRDRFWHPNRGIMDSLTTANADMPKWDAIKTTIIRNNRFRCDHGWDVDLDDGSSNYHIYNNLMLNSGLKLREGFNRVAENNIMVNNSLHPHVWFVNSEDVFKHNIVQKSYQDVRLSGWGGKEMDYNFFPNEESMLKAQIYNRDLHSAFGDPMFRDPASLDFSVAENSPALKIGFKNFPMDQFGVQNAELKKMAKTPEIPVMRDPSEENKKGTLVVAWLRNDLKSVESEQEQSAYGLNTPEGVILLKVWSGSPAVKNNGLKKGDVILEADGKKVKTVKDFFKLMLKIKRIN
;
A
#
# COMPACT_ATOMS: atom_id res chain seq x y z
N MET A 1 26.33 0.06 -14.21
CA MET A 1 25.67 -1.22 -13.86
C MET A 1 26.52 -1.90 -12.81
N VAL A 2 26.11 -1.84 -11.54
CA VAL A 2 26.75 -2.62 -10.48
C VAL A 2 26.10 -4.00 -10.54
N LEU A 3 26.86 -5.00 -10.97
CA LEU A 3 26.39 -6.37 -11.11
C LEU A 3 26.34 -7.04 -9.71
N GLY A 4 25.20 -7.58 -9.29
CA GLY A 4 25.10 -8.47 -8.12
C GLY A 4 24.21 -8.06 -6.95
N GLY A 5 23.59 -6.86 -6.96
CA GLY A 5 22.85 -6.33 -5.80
C GLY A 5 23.73 -6.05 -4.58
N GLY A 6 23.15 -6.06 -3.37
CA GLY A 6 23.89 -5.97 -2.11
C GLY A 6 24.19 -4.56 -1.61
N HIS A 7 23.53 -3.54 -2.16
CA HIS A 7 23.66 -2.17 -1.68
C HIS A 7 23.01 -2.01 -0.31
N ILE A 8 23.57 -1.12 0.52
CA ILE A 8 22.96 -0.71 1.79
C ILE A 8 22.69 0.79 1.70
N LEU A 9 21.42 1.16 1.77
CA LEU A 9 20.96 2.54 1.80
C LEU A 9 20.38 2.80 3.19
N GLU A 10 21.11 3.58 3.99
CA GLU A 10 20.71 3.84 5.37
C GLU A 10 21.03 5.24 5.87
N PHE A 11 20.23 5.69 6.84
CA PHE A 11 20.38 6.99 7.53
C PHE A 11 20.30 8.20 6.60
N ASN A 12 19.54 8.10 5.50
CA ASN A 12 19.34 9.21 4.58
C ASN A 12 18.08 10.01 4.94
N ASP A 13 18.10 11.32 4.66
CA ASP A 13 16.93 12.20 4.68
C ASP A 13 16.76 12.79 3.27
N VAL A 14 15.85 12.21 2.49
CA VAL A 14 15.73 12.44 1.05
C VAL A 14 14.38 13.06 0.73
N PHE A 15 14.41 14.28 0.17
CA PHE A 15 13.23 15.08 -0.16
C PHE A 15 13.55 16.07 -1.27
N ASN A 16 12.54 16.80 -1.77
CA ASN A 16 12.65 17.67 -2.95
C ASN A 16 13.16 16.91 -4.19
N THR A 17 12.68 15.69 -4.37
CA THR A 17 13.01 14.81 -5.49
C THR A 17 11.93 14.88 -6.57
N VAL A 18 12.31 14.56 -7.82
CA VAL A 18 11.34 14.43 -8.93
C VAL A 18 10.55 15.73 -9.13
N LEU A 19 11.24 16.87 -9.23
CA LEU A 19 10.60 18.21 -9.31
C LEU A 19 10.10 18.57 -10.72
N GLU A 20 10.56 17.86 -11.74
CA GLU A 20 10.27 18.16 -13.15
C GLU A 20 9.41 17.07 -13.83
N THR A 21 9.23 15.92 -13.18
CA THR A 21 8.51 14.77 -13.72
C THR A 21 7.57 14.17 -12.66
N SER A 22 6.91 13.05 -12.98
CA SER A 22 6.01 12.37 -12.03
C SER A 22 6.05 10.84 -12.08
N ASP A 23 7.09 10.27 -12.68
CA ASP A 23 7.15 8.83 -13.02
C ASP A 23 8.09 8.01 -12.12
N HIS A 24 8.69 8.63 -11.10
CA HIS A 24 9.73 8.02 -10.26
C HIS A 24 9.48 8.24 -8.76
N GLY A 25 10.51 8.06 -7.92
CA GLY A 25 10.43 8.32 -6.49
C GLY A 25 11.71 8.90 -5.90
N SER A 26 11.68 9.22 -4.60
CA SER A 26 12.89 9.69 -3.88
C SER A 26 14.01 8.67 -3.92
N PHE A 27 13.64 7.39 -3.86
CA PHE A 27 14.45 6.29 -4.36
C PHE A 27 13.74 5.66 -5.56
N ASN A 28 14.47 5.35 -6.62
CA ASN A 28 13.96 4.57 -7.75
C ASN A 28 14.97 3.47 -8.14
N SER A 29 14.47 2.30 -8.52
CA SER A 29 15.26 1.24 -9.15
C SER A 29 14.51 0.58 -10.29
N TRP A 30 15.24 0.17 -11.33
CA TRP A 30 14.72 -0.60 -12.46
C TRP A 30 15.47 -1.93 -12.52
N GLY A 31 14.77 -3.05 -12.26
CA GLY A 31 15.35 -4.40 -12.21
C GLY A 31 15.13 -5.20 -13.49
N ARG A 32 15.29 -4.57 -14.66
CA ARG A 32 15.18 -5.23 -15.99
C ARG A 32 16.43 -6.08 -16.28
N ASP A 33 16.75 -6.97 -15.35
CA ASP A 33 17.86 -7.91 -15.40
C ASP A 33 17.61 -9.04 -16.42
N ARG A 34 18.55 -9.98 -16.58
CA ARG A 34 18.47 -11.02 -17.62
C ARG A 34 17.22 -11.90 -17.53
N PHE A 35 16.63 -11.99 -16.35
CA PHE A 35 15.44 -12.79 -16.09
C PHE A 35 14.15 -12.09 -16.50
N TRP A 36 14.17 -10.76 -16.62
CA TRP A 36 12.98 -9.95 -16.81
C TRP A 36 12.57 -9.89 -18.28
N HIS A 37 11.25 -9.95 -18.51
CA HIS A 37 10.64 -9.93 -19.83
C HIS A 37 9.36 -9.08 -19.79
N PRO A 38 9.10 -8.21 -20.79
CA PRO A 38 7.95 -7.29 -20.76
C PRO A 38 6.60 -7.99 -20.93
N ASN A 39 6.59 -9.19 -21.50
CA ASN A 39 5.38 -10.01 -21.58
C ASN A 39 5.18 -10.80 -20.28
N ARG A 40 4.09 -10.49 -19.58
CA ARG A 40 3.73 -11.11 -18.30
C ARG A 40 3.49 -12.62 -18.36
N GLY A 41 2.84 -13.14 -19.41
CA GLY A 41 2.62 -14.59 -19.53
C GLY A 41 3.93 -15.37 -19.70
N ILE A 42 4.91 -14.76 -20.39
CA ILE A 42 6.26 -15.30 -20.49
C ILE A 42 6.95 -15.24 -19.13
N MET A 43 6.85 -14.12 -18.40
CA MET A 43 7.40 -14.01 -17.04
C MET A 43 6.85 -15.06 -16.09
N ASP A 44 5.52 -15.19 -16.00
CA ASP A 44 4.87 -16.17 -15.13
C ASP A 44 5.33 -17.61 -15.46
N SER A 45 5.52 -17.93 -16.76
CA SER A 45 6.05 -19.24 -17.20
C SER A 45 7.51 -19.47 -16.76
N LEU A 46 8.39 -18.48 -17.00
CA LEU A 46 9.81 -18.59 -16.69
C LEU A 46 10.07 -18.70 -15.19
N THR A 47 9.41 -17.89 -14.37
CA THR A 47 9.62 -17.90 -12.91
C THR A 47 8.94 -19.07 -12.23
N THR A 48 7.85 -19.61 -12.79
CA THR A 48 7.29 -20.89 -12.34
C THR A 48 8.24 -22.06 -12.63
N ALA A 49 8.86 -22.07 -13.82
CA ALA A 49 9.83 -23.10 -14.18
C ALA A 49 11.16 -22.97 -13.42
N ASN A 50 11.53 -21.76 -13.00
CA ASN A 50 12.76 -21.48 -12.27
C ASN A 50 12.57 -20.33 -11.26
N ALA A 51 12.20 -20.68 -10.03
CA ALA A 51 11.90 -19.71 -8.97
C ALA A 51 13.12 -18.89 -8.50
N ASP A 52 14.33 -19.40 -8.70
CA ASP A 52 15.58 -18.71 -8.30
C ASP A 52 16.09 -17.73 -9.36
N MET A 53 15.50 -17.73 -10.56
CA MET A 53 15.88 -16.88 -11.68
C MET A 53 15.98 -15.37 -11.33
N PRO A 54 15.07 -14.78 -10.53
CA PRO A 54 15.18 -13.37 -10.14
C PRO A 54 16.42 -13.01 -9.31
N LYS A 55 17.13 -14.00 -8.75
CA LYS A 55 18.36 -13.80 -7.94
C LYS A 55 19.64 -13.98 -8.76
N TRP A 56 19.57 -14.29 -10.05
CA TRP A 56 20.75 -14.50 -10.88
C TRP A 56 21.62 -13.24 -11.03
N ASP A 57 20.98 -12.07 -11.12
CA ASP A 57 21.67 -10.78 -11.22
C ASP A 57 21.58 -9.98 -9.91
N ALA A 58 20.47 -10.07 -9.17
CA ALA A 58 20.32 -9.56 -7.82
C ALA A 58 20.74 -10.62 -6.78
N ILE A 59 22.00 -11.04 -6.81
CA ILE A 59 22.53 -12.16 -6.01
C ILE A 59 22.49 -11.84 -4.51
N LYS A 60 23.00 -10.65 -4.14
CA LYS A 60 22.99 -10.16 -2.76
C LYS A 60 21.78 -9.27 -2.55
N THR A 61 21.12 -9.43 -1.41
CA THR A 61 19.95 -8.63 -1.05
C THR A 61 20.34 -7.16 -0.89
N THR A 62 19.65 -6.29 -1.62
CA THR A 62 19.78 -4.84 -1.43
C THR A 62 18.96 -4.41 -0.21
N ILE A 63 19.56 -3.67 0.70
CA ILE A 63 18.95 -3.22 1.95
C ILE A 63 18.63 -1.73 1.87
N ILE A 64 17.40 -1.35 2.19
CA ILE A 64 16.95 0.02 2.37
C ILE A 64 16.42 0.14 3.79
N ARG A 65 17.16 0.81 4.69
CA ARG A 65 16.76 0.90 6.10
C ARG A 65 17.03 2.21 6.79
N ASN A 66 16.26 2.53 7.83
CA ASN A 66 16.51 3.70 8.67
C ASN A 66 16.61 5.00 7.86
N ASN A 67 15.78 5.17 6.82
CA ASN A 67 15.75 6.38 6.00
C ASN A 67 14.44 7.15 6.20
N ARG A 68 14.48 8.44 5.93
CA ARG A 68 13.30 9.28 5.75
C ARG A 68 13.21 9.72 4.30
N PHE A 69 12.09 9.41 3.65
CA PHE A 69 11.84 9.69 2.24
C PHE A 69 10.59 10.56 2.09
N ARG A 70 10.65 11.53 1.17
CA ARG A 70 9.49 12.31 0.74
C ARG A 70 9.57 12.65 -0.75
N CYS A 71 8.60 12.15 -1.51
CA CYS A 71 8.38 12.54 -2.90
C CYS A 71 6.97 13.11 -3.10
N ASP A 72 6.87 14.33 -3.63
CA ASP A 72 5.58 15.01 -3.81
C ASP A 72 4.93 14.74 -5.18
N HIS A 73 5.69 14.22 -6.15
CA HIS A 73 5.22 13.99 -7.52
C HIS A 73 5.31 12.52 -7.96
N GLY A 74 5.60 11.60 -7.03
CA GLY A 74 5.99 10.23 -7.37
C GLY A 74 5.71 9.25 -6.23
N TRP A 75 6.65 8.37 -5.88
CA TRP A 75 6.62 7.52 -4.68
C TRP A 75 7.79 7.83 -3.74
N ASP A 76 7.64 7.56 -2.44
CA ASP A 76 8.77 7.77 -1.52
C ASP A 76 9.87 6.74 -1.80
N VAL A 77 9.48 5.49 -2.06
CA VAL A 77 10.34 4.44 -2.60
C VAL A 77 9.64 3.77 -3.78
N ASP A 78 10.29 3.77 -4.94
CA ASP A 78 9.78 3.24 -6.20
C ASP A 78 10.65 2.08 -6.72
N LEU A 79 10.24 0.85 -6.44
CA LEU A 79 10.86 -0.33 -7.05
C LEU A 79 10.10 -0.67 -8.32
N ASP A 80 10.71 -0.37 -9.47
CA ASP A 80 10.12 -0.54 -10.79
C ASP A 80 10.70 -1.73 -11.57
N ASP A 81 9.92 -2.19 -12.55
CA ASP A 81 10.22 -3.16 -13.60
C ASP A 81 11.28 -4.20 -13.24
N GLY A 82 10.89 -5.22 -12.50
CA GLY A 82 11.71 -6.39 -12.17
C GLY A 82 12.57 -6.25 -10.91
N SER A 83 12.56 -5.10 -10.23
CA SER A 83 13.36 -4.89 -9.02
C SER A 83 13.08 -5.97 -7.97
N SER A 84 14.08 -6.85 -7.74
CA SER A 84 13.95 -8.09 -6.97
C SER A 84 15.05 -8.22 -5.91
N ASN A 85 14.82 -9.05 -4.88
CA ASN A 85 15.74 -9.30 -3.77
C ASN A 85 16.11 -8.04 -2.95
N TYR A 86 15.09 -7.36 -2.43
CA TYR A 86 15.23 -6.20 -1.53
C TYR A 86 14.78 -6.52 -0.11
N HIS A 87 15.41 -5.90 0.89
CA HIS A 87 14.92 -5.85 2.27
C HIS A 87 14.77 -4.38 2.70
N ILE A 88 13.54 -3.97 2.96
CA ILE A 88 13.12 -2.58 3.15
C ILE A 88 12.52 -2.46 4.54
N TYR A 89 13.21 -1.85 5.49
CA TYR A 89 12.72 -1.78 6.86
C TYR A 89 13.09 -0.52 7.64
N ASN A 90 12.29 -0.15 8.63
CA ASN A 90 12.52 1.04 9.45
C ASN A 90 12.63 2.33 8.61
N ASN A 91 11.88 2.45 7.53
CA ASN A 91 11.84 3.68 6.74
C ASN A 91 10.58 4.48 7.09
N LEU A 92 10.74 5.80 7.18
CA LEU A 92 9.66 6.77 7.30
C LEU A 92 9.38 7.37 5.91
N MET A 93 8.23 7.07 5.35
CA MET A 93 7.77 7.52 4.04
C MET A 93 6.68 8.57 4.24
N LEU A 94 7.01 9.84 3.96
CA LEU A 94 6.23 10.99 4.44
C LEU A 94 5.02 11.37 3.57
N ASN A 95 4.88 10.85 2.36
CA ASN A 95 3.80 11.31 1.48
C ASN A 95 3.27 10.26 0.49
N SER A 96 4.15 9.60 -0.25
CA SER A 96 3.77 8.84 -1.44
C SER A 96 3.95 7.32 -1.34
N GLY A 97 4.45 6.85 -0.18
CA GLY A 97 4.45 5.42 0.17
C GLY A 97 5.42 4.58 -0.65
N LEU A 98 5.17 3.27 -0.65
CA LEU A 98 6.06 2.26 -1.25
C LEU A 98 5.43 1.65 -2.49
N LYS A 99 6.06 1.85 -3.65
CA LYS A 99 5.71 1.14 -4.88
C LYS A 99 6.59 -0.07 -5.06
N LEU A 100 5.91 -1.21 -5.18
CA LEU A 100 6.47 -2.48 -5.54
C LEU A 100 5.85 -2.85 -6.88
N ARG A 101 6.41 -2.35 -7.97
CA ARG A 101 6.04 -2.77 -9.32
C ARG A 101 6.89 -3.98 -9.68
N GLU A 102 6.29 -4.96 -10.36
CA GLU A 102 6.93 -6.14 -11.00
C GLU A 102 8.24 -6.61 -10.35
N GLY A 103 8.28 -7.78 -9.70
CA GLY A 103 9.51 -8.24 -9.08
C GLY A 103 9.26 -9.39 -8.13
N PHE A 104 10.33 -9.85 -7.49
CA PHE A 104 10.31 -11.06 -6.68
C PHE A 104 11.17 -10.93 -5.42
N ASN A 105 10.84 -11.72 -4.40
CA ASN A 105 11.63 -11.92 -3.18
C ASN A 105 11.95 -10.61 -2.43
N ARG A 106 11.00 -9.67 -2.34
CA ARG A 106 11.21 -8.44 -1.57
C ARG A 106 10.57 -8.57 -0.20
N VAL A 107 11.26 -8.13 0.83
CA VAL A 107 10.75 -8.08 2.21
C VAL A 107 10.63 -6.62 2.60
N ALA A 108 9.40 -6.18 2.88
CA ALA A 108 9.13 -4.83 3.37
C ALA A 108 8.45 -4.92 4.74
N GLU A 109 9.19 -4.56 5.79
CA GLU A 109 8.70 -4.70 7.16
C GLU A 109 9.04 -3.51 8.06
N ASN A 110 8.22 -3.25 9.07
CA ASN A 110 8.50 -2.22 10.07
C ASN A 110 8.70 -0.79 9.50
N ASN A 111 8.01 -0.46 8.41
CA ASN A 111 8.01 0.87 7.82
C ASN A 111 6.76 1.67 8.22
N ILE A 112 6.85 3.00 8.14
CA ILE A 112 5.72 3.93 8.34
C ILE A 112 5.43 4.63 7.02
N MET A 113 4.19 4.53 6.53
CA MET A 113 3.73 5.19 5.30
C MET A 113 2.68 6.25 5.65
N VAL A 114 3.16 7.47 5.83
CA VAL A 114 2.34 8.61 6.25
C VAL A 114 1.41 9.01 5.10
N ASN A 115 0.12 9.18 5.42
CA ASN A 115 -0.94 9.53 4.49
C ASN A 115 -1.06 8.62 3.25
N ASN A 116 -0.42 7.45 3.27
CA ASN A 116 -0.26 6.56 2.13
C ASN A 116 -0.10 5.10 2.55
N SER A 117 0.24 4.23 1.58
CA SER A 117 0.24 2.78 1.76
C SER A 117 1.20 2.10 0.77
N LEU A 118 1.07 0.77 0.69
CA LEU A 118 1.69 -0.05 -0.33
C LEU A 118 0.96 0.09 -1.68
N HIS A 119 1.76 0.20 -2.74
CA HIS A 119 1.33 0.22 -4.14
C HIS A 119 1.86 -1.04 -4.86
N PRO A 120 1.17 -2.19 -4.74
CA PRO A 120 1.57 -3.42 -5.42
C PRO A 120 1.08 -3.36 -6.88
N HIS A 121 2.02 -3.19 -7.82
CA HIS A 121 1.70 -2.97 -9.23
C HIS A 121 2.19 -4.14 -10.09
N VAL A 122 1.26 -4.79 -10.79
CA VAL A 122 1.55 -5.86 -11.75
C VAL A 122 2.38 -6.98 -11.10
N TRP A 123 2.02 -7.40 -9.89
CA TRP A 123 2.71 -8.52 -9.25
C TRP A 123 2.45 -9.81 -10.01
N PHE A 124 3.53 -10.59 -10.12
CA PHE A 124 3.51 -11.93 -10.68
C PHE A 124 2.94 -12.92 -9.66
N VAL A 125 2.50 -14.07 -10.15
CA VAL A 125 2.17 -15.19 -9.27
C VAL A 125 3.47 -15.68 -8.63
N ASN A 126 3.43 -16.04 -7.34
CA ASN A 126 4.61 -16.44 -6.57
C ASN A 126 5.74 -15.38 -6.62
N SER A 127 5.39 -14.10 -6.45
CA SER A 127 6.41 -13.06 -6.28
C SER A 127 7.23 -13.30 -5.02
N GLU A 128 6.72 -14.08 -4.06
CA GLU A 128 7.38 -14.40 -2.78
C GLU A 128 7.67 -13.15 -1.93
N ASP A 129 7.01 -12.03 -2.24
CA ASP A 129 7.13 -10.79 -1.48
C ASP A 129 6.55 -10.95 -0.07
N VAL A 130 7.18 -10.29 0.90
CA VAL A 130 6.75 -10.21 2.29
C VAL A 130 6.42 -8.77 2.63
N PHE A 131 5.23 -8.51 3.18
CA PHE A 131 4.81 -7.20 3.65
C PHE A 131 4.17 -7.29 5.04
N LYS A 132 4.92 -6.96 6.10
CA LYS A 132 4.45 -7.17 7.47
C LYS A 132 4.95 -6.16 8.49
N HIS A 133 4.24 -6.04 9.61
CA HIS A 133 4.61 -5.14 10.71
C HIS A 133 4.71 -3.67 10.28
N ASN A 134 4.06 -3.26 9.19
CA ASN A 134 4.11 -1.87 8.72
C ASN A 134 2.93 -1.07 9.27
N ILE A 135 3.10 0.24 9.45
CA ILE A 135 2.00 1.18 9.67
C ILE A 135 1.67 1.82 8.33
N VAL A 136 0.43 1.63 7.85
CA VAL A 136 -0.11 2.27 6.66
C VAL A 136 -1.26 3.19 7.03
N GLN A 137 -1.40 4.32 6.34
CA GLN A 137 -2.48 5.28 6.59
C GLN A 137 -3.50 5.35 5.44
N LYS A 138 -3.42 4.43 4.47
CA LYS A 138 -4.45 4.16 3.46
C LYS A 138 -4.61 2.67 3.20
N SER A 139 -5.73 2.30 2.58
CA SER A 139 -5.87 1.02 1.87
C SER A 139 -4.74 0.80 0.86
N TYR A 140 -4.36 -0.46 0.61
CA TYR A 140 -3.45 -0.80 -0.47
C TYR A 140 -3.95 -0.31 -1.83
N GLN A 141 -3.03 0.22 -2.62
CA GLN A 141 -3.26 0.87 -3.92
C GLN A 141 -2.86 -0.08 -5.05
N ASP A 142 -3.56 -1.21 -5.16
CA ASP A 142 -3.22 -2.28 -6.09
C ASP A 142 -3.53 -1.94 -7.56
N VAL A 143 -2.65 -2.36 -8.47
CA VAL A 143 -2.84 -2.20 -9.92
C VAL A 143 -2.56 -3.51 -10.65
N ARG A 144 -3.58 -4.02 -11.36
CA ARG A 144 -3.48 -5.20 -12.26
C ARG A 144 -2.86 -6.43 -11.58
N LEU A 145 -3.24 -6.70 -10.33
CA LEU A 145 -2.90 -7.95 -9.66
C LEU A 145 -3.70 -9.10 -10.28
N SER A 146 -3.03 -10.23 -10.56
CA SER A 146 -3.73 -11.49 -10.89
C SER A 146 -3.85 -12.44 -9.70
N GLY A 147 -3.08 -12.14 -8.67
CA GLY A 147 -3.07 -12.77 -7.36
C GLY A 147 -2.25 -11.89 -6.45
N TRP A 148 -2.42 -12.05 -5.14
CA TRP A 148 -1.67 -11.25 -4.18
C TRP A 148 -0.23 -11.70 -4.00
N GLY A 149 0.19 -12.78 -4.68
CA GLY A 149 1.56 -13.13 -5.13
C GLY A 149 2.63 -13.34 -4.06
N GLY A 150 2.56 -12.59 -2.97
CA GLY A 150 3.47 -12.57 -1.86
C GLY A 150 3.33 -13.79 -0.97
N LYS A 151 4.48 -14.16 -0.42
CA LYS A 151 4.65 -15.22 0.55
C LYS A 151 3.90 -14.92 1.84
N GLU A 152 3.95 -13.68 2.31
CA GLU A 152 3.33 -13.26 3.56
C GLU A 152 2.92 -11.78 3.46
N MET A 153 1.62 -11.50 3.59
CA MET A 153 1.14 -10.12 3.77
C MET A 153 0.22 -10.14 4.96
N ASP A 154 0.74 -9.75 6.12
CA ASP A 154 0.03 -9.89 7.38
C ASP A 154 0.63 -9.02 8.48
N TYR A 155 -0.07 -8.89 9.61
CA TYR A 155 0.38 -8.14 10.77
C TYR A 155 0.71 -6.67 10.46
N ASN A 156 -0.06 -6.01 9.60
CA ASN A 156 0.06 -4.59 9.33
C ASN A 156 -0.97 -3.78 10.14
N PHE A 157 -0.69 -2.50 10.35
CA PHE A 157 -1.57 -1.58 11.07
C PHE A 157 -2.23 -0.62 10.08
N PHE A 158 -3.56 -0.73 9.93
CA PHE A 158 -4.38 0.04 8.99
C PHE A 158 -5.04 1.26 9.64
N PRO A 159 -5.48 2.27 8.86
CA PRO A 159 -6.15 3.44 9.43
C PRO A 159 -7.57 3.13 9.93
N ASN A 160 -8.27 2.18 9.30
CA ASN A 160 -9.67 1.85 9.58
C ASN A 160 -10.00 0.38 9.23
N GLU A 161 -11.14 -0.11 9.72
CA GLU A 161 -11.60 -1.49 9.55
C GLU A 161 -11.83 -1.81 8.06
N GLU A 162 -12.39 -0.88 7.29
CA GLU A 162 -12.70 -1.06 5.87
C GLU A 162 -11.45 -1.32 5.04
N SER A 163 -10.37 -0.54 5.28
CA SER A 163 -9.09 -0.73 4.60
C SER A 163 -8.48 -2.09 4.89
N MET A 164 -8.59 -2.55 6.13
CA MET A 164 -8.12 -3.88 6.54
C MET A 164 -8.99 -4.99 5.93
N LEU A 165 -10.33 -4.87 5.99
CA LEU A 165 -11.26 -5.84 5.41
C LEU A 165 -11.03 -6.02 3.90
N LYS A 166 -10.69 -4.94 3.18
CA LYS A 166 -10.31 -5.00 1.75
C LYS A 166 -9.17 -5.99 1.52
N ALA A 167 -8.10 -5.92 2.31
CA ALA A 167 -6.97 -6.84 2.21
C ALA A 167 -7.39 -8.29 2.58
N GLN A 168 -8.21 -8.43 3.62
CA GLN A 168 -8.71 -9.73 4.09
C GLN A 168 -9.55 -10.48 3.06
N ILE A 169 -10.29 -9.79 2.17
CA ILE A 169 -11.01 -10.43 1.04
C ILE A 169 -10.06 -11.28 0.20
N TYR A 170 -8.78 -10.92 0.17
CA TYR A 170 -7.76 -11.63 -0.59
C TYR A 170 -6.96 -12.65 0.22
N ASN A 171 -7.45 -13.03 1.42
CA ASN A 171 -6.76 -13.89 2.38
C ASN A 171 -5.39 -13.32 2.78
N ARG A 172 -5.31 -12.00 2.92
CA ARG A 172 -4.14 -11.25 3.41
C ARG A 172 -4.53 -10.51 4.69
N ASP A 173 -3.57 -10.13 5.51
CA ASP A 173 -3.81 -9.28 6.68
C ASP A 173 -4.85 -9.86 7.67
N LEU A 174 -4.86 -11.19 7.83
CA LEU A 174 -5.81 -11.89 8.70
C LEU A 174 -5.53 -11.63 10.19
N HIS A 175 -4.29 -11.29 10.55
CA HIS A 175 -3.85 -10.96 11.90
C HIS A 175 -3.45 -9.47 12.04
N SER A 176 -3.76 -8.67 11.03
CA SER A 176 -3.59 -7.22 11.05
C SER A 176 -4.58 -6.54 12.01
N ALA A 177 -4.28 -5.30 12.36
CA ALA A 177 -5.12 -4.46 13.22
C ALA A 177 -5.33 -3.09 12.56
N PHE A 178 -6.21 -2.29 13.14
CA PHE A 178 -6.50 -0.94 12.66
C PHE A 178 -6.72 0.03 13.82
N GLY A 179 -6.63 1.33 13.53
CA GLY A 179 -6.98 2.41 14.44
C GLY A 179 -5.97 3.55 14.43
N ASP A 180 -5.88 4.25 15.56
CA ASP A 180 -4.87 5.31 15.74
C ASP A 180 -3.52 4.69 16.12
N PRO A 181 -2.44 4.93 15.34
CA PRO A 181 -1.10 4.46 15.69
C PRO A 181 -0.52 5.17 16.92
N MET A 182 -1.12 6.27 17.39
CA MET A 182 -0.67 7.03 18.56
C MET A 182 0.77 7.56 18.39
N PHE A 183 1.04 8.23 17.27
CA PHE A 183 2.33 8.88 17.03
C PHE A 183 2.60 9.95 18.08
N ARG A 184 3.85 10.05 18.55
CA ARG A 184 4.24 10.93 19.66
C ARG A 184 4.22 12.41 19.30
N ASP A 185 4.91 12.80 18.23
CA ASP A 185 4.96 14.19 17.78
C ASP A 185 5.21 14.33 16.26
N PRO A 186 4.21 14.05 15.42
CA PRO A 186 4.31 14.22 13.97
C PRO A 186 4.66 15.65 13.55
N ALA A 187 4.31 16.67 14.35
CA ALA A 187 4.59 18.07 14.06
C ALA A 187 6.10 18.37 14.10
N SER A 188 6.86 17.60 14.89
CA SER A 188 8.33 17.63 14.92
C SER A 188 8.97 16.51 14.11
N LEU A 189 8.20 15.83 13.23
CA LEU A 189 8.63 14.66 12.45
C LEU A 189 9.01 13.43 13.31
N ASP A 190 8.52 13.34 14.55
CA ASP A 190 8.63 12.13 15.37
C ASP A 190 7.40 11.24 15.19
N PHE A 191 7.57 10.23 14.34
CA PHE A 191 6.57 9.20 14.04
C PHE A 191 6.76 7.93 14.87
N SER A 192 7.54 7.97 15.96
CA SER A 192 7.50 6.89 16.93
C SER A 192 6.11 6.80 17.57
N VAL A 193 5.69 5.58 17.90
CA VAL A 193 4.39 5.33 18.55
C VAL A 193 4.53 5.32 20.08
N ALA A 194 3.46 5.71 20.78
CA ALA A 194 3.37 5.60 22.23
C ALA A 194 3.49 4.14 22.71
N GLU A 195 3.91 3.94 23.97
CA GLU A 195 4.14 2.60 24.54
C GLU A 195 2.88 1.73 24.62
N ASN A 196 1.72 2.37 24.70
CA ASN A 196 0.41 1.72 24.69
C ASN A 196 -0.23 1.66 23.29
N SER A 197 0.52 2.02 22.23
CA SER A 197 0.00 1.99 20.86
C SER A 197 -0.45 0.59 20.46
N PRO A 198 -1.64 0.46 19.83
CA PRO A 198 -2.10 -0.82 19.30
C PRO A 198 -1.21 -1.34 18.16
N ALA A 199 -0.45 -0.47 17.47
CA ALA A 199 0.49 -0.89 16.42
C ALA A 199 1.59 -1.81 16.96
N LEU A 200 1.99 -1.66 18.23
CA LEU A 200 2.99 -2.54 18.84
C LEU A 200 2.49 -4.00 18.95
N LYS A 201 1.18 -4.22 19.06
CA LYS A 201 0.59 -5.57 19.17
C LYS A 201 0.69 -6.37 17.88
N ILE A 202 0.74 -5.70 16.72
CA ILE A 202 0.99 -6.36 15.44
C ILE A 202 2.49 -6.60 15.20
N GLY A 203 3.38 -6.29 16.16
CA GLY A 203 4.82 -6.55 16.04
C GLY A 203 5.63 -5.38 15.47
N PHE A 204 5.02 -4.21 15.24
CA PHE A 204 5.75 -2.99 14.91
C PHE A 204 6.69 -2.61 16.05
N LYS A 205 7.86 -2.10 15.70
CA LYS A 205 8.90 -1.64 16.63
C LYS A 205 9.30 -0.23 16.26
N ASN A 206 9.32 0.64 17.26
CA ASN A 206 9.90 1.97 17.10
C ASN A 206 11.35 1.87 16.63
N PHE A 207 11.74 2.79 15.76
CA PHE A 207 13.11 3.00 15.29
C PHE A 207 13.49 4.47 15.48
N PRO A 208 14.80 4.82 15.54
CA PRO A 208 15.24 6.18 15.81
C PRO A 208 14.74 7.17 14.75
N MET A 209 14.09 8.26 15.19
CA MET A 209 13.56 9.32 14.30
C MET A 209 14.52 10.51 14.14
N ASP A 210 15.65 10.48 14.85
CA ASP A 210 16.65 11.53 14.94
C ASP A 210 17.94 11.22 14.15
N GLN A 211 18.07 10.01 13.60
CA GLN A 211 19.27 9.53 12.92
C GLN A 211 19.26 9.69 11.39
N PHE A 212 18.26 10.37 10.83
CA PHE A 212 18.22 10.64 9.39
C PHE A 212 19.13 11.81 8.99
N GLY A 213 19.86 11.64 7.90
CA GLY A 213 20.68 12.67 7.28
C GLY A 213 21.88 13.10 8.14
N VAL A 214 22.16 14.40 8.14
CA VAL A 214 23.35 14.98 8.78
C VAL A 214 23.28 14.86 10.30
N GLN A 215 24.31 14.26 10.91
CA GLN A 215 24.38 14.06 12.37
C GLN A 215 25.29 15.04 13.10
N ASN A 216 26.22 15.69 12.40
CA ASN A 216 27.04 16.74 13.02
C ASN A 216 26.16 17.92 13.44
N ALA A 217 26.19 18.31 14.71
CA ALA A 217 25.24 19.28 15.28
C ALA A 217 25.22 20.64 14.55
N GLU A 218 26.39 21.17 14.17
CA GLU A 218 26.47 22.46 13.46
C GLU A 218 25.94 22.34 12.03
N LEU A 219 26.32 21.28 11.32
CA LEU A 219 25.81 21.04 9.96
C LEU A 219 24.32 20.69 9.95
N LYS A 220 23.81 20.02 10.99
CA LYS A 220 22.39 19.66 11.12
C LYS A 220 21.51 20.89 11.29
N LYS A 221 21.99 21.93 11.99
CA LYS A 221 21.29 23.23 12.08
C LYS A 221 21.17 23.93 10.72
N MET A 222 22.10 23.68 9.80
CA MET A 222 22.12 24.27 8.45
C MET A 222 21.38 23.42 7.43
N ALA A 223 21.23 22.12 7.69
CA ALA A 223 20.58 21.19 6.78
C ALA A 223 19.09 21.53 6.65
N LYS A 224 18.60 21.50 5.40
CA LYS A 224 17.16 21.55 5.15
C LYS A 224 16.50 20.26 5.64
N THR A 225 15.23 20.35 5.98
CA THR A 225 14.38 19.20 6.34
C THR A 225 13.21 19.06 5.36
N PRO A 226 12.61 17.87 5.22
CA PRO A 226 11.38 17.73 4.47
C PRO A 226 10.26 18.57 5.08
N GLU A 227 9.28 18.93 4.26
CA GLU A 227 8.04 19.51 4.75
C GLU A 227 7.33 18.54 5.70
N ILE A 228 6.76 19.08 6.77
CA ILE A 228 5.96 18.33 7.73
C ILE A 228 4.65 17.94 7.04
N PRO A 229 4.32 16.64 6.96
CA PRO A 229 3.07 16.22 6.34
C PRO A 229 1.88 16.71 7.17
N VAL A 230 0.87 17.25 6.50
CA VAL A 230 -0.42 17.53 7.14
C VAL A 230 -1.06 16.19 7.46
N MET A 231 -1.12 15.84 8.74
CA MET A 231 -1.72 14.59 9.19
C MET A 231 -3.19 14.58 8.82
N ARG A 232 -3.62 13.59 8.03
CA ARG A 232 -5.03 13.33 7.82
C ARG A 232 -5.55 12.63 9.06
N ASP A 233 -6.60 13.18 9.67
CA ASP A 233 -7.33 12.47 10.72
C ASP A 233 -8.02 11.25 10.07
N PRO A 234 -7.70 10.02 10.47
CA PRO A 234 -8.37 8.81 9.97
C PRO A 234 -9.89 8.83 10.21
N SER A 235 -10.35 9.61 11.21
CA SER A 235 -11.77 9.87 11.47
C SER A 235 -12.37 10.94 10.57
N GLU A 236 -11.59 11.79 9.91
CA GLU A 236 -12.09 12.76 8.91
C GLU A 236 -12.45 12.11 7.58
N GLU A 237 -11.84 10.97 7.24
CA GLU A 237 -12.32 10.06 6.18
C GLU A 237 -13.74 9.55 6.48
N ASN A 238 -14.15 9.52 7.75
CA ASN A 238 -15.49 9.17 8.20
C ASN A 238 -16.40 10.39 8.47
N LYS A 239 -15.86 11.60 8.73
CA LYS A 239 -16.64 12.78 9.14
C LYS A 239 -17.04 13.73 8.02
N LYS A 240 -16.36 13.73 6.86
CA LYS A 240 -16.72 14.63 5.74
C LYS A 240 -17.91 14.18 4.88
N GLY A 241 -18.54 13.06 5.23
CA GLY A 241 -19.54 12.44 4.39
C GLY A 241 -18.85 11.83 3.17
N THR A 242 -18.97 10.51 3.06
CA THR A 242 -18.37 9.63 2.06
C THR A 242 -17.01 9.07 2.41
N LEU A 243 -16.98 7.93 3.10
CA LEU A 243 -15.82 7.05 3.01
C LEU A 243 -15.80 6.40 1.61
N VAL A 244 -14.96 6.92 0.71
CA VAL A 244 -14.70 6.27 -0.59
C VAL A 244 -13.65 5.18 -0.39
N VAL A 245 -14.02 3.93 -0.66
CA VAL A 245 -13.10 2.79 -0.59
C VAL A 245 -12.88 2.19 -1.98
N ALA A 246 -11.63 1.90 -2.33
CA ALA A 246 -11.32 1.27 -3.61
C ALA A 246 -11.56 -0.26 -3.56
N TRP A 247 -12.32 -0.82 -4.51
CA TRP A 247 -12.44 -2.27 -4.72
C TRP A 247 -12.30 -2.60 -6.21
N LEU A 248 -11.34 -3.46 -6.55
CA LEU A 248 -10.98 -3.77 -7.95
C LEU A 248 -10.74 -2.50 -8.79
N ARG A 249 -10.12 -1.48 -8.18
CA ARG A 249 -9.84 -0.15 -8.75
C ARG A 249 -11.10 0.66 -9.12
N ASN A 250 -12.25 0.30 -8.57
CA ASN A 250 -13.48 1.08 -8.61
C ASN A 250 -13.62 1.83 -7.28
N ASP A 251 -14.21 3.02 -7.32
CA ASP A 251 -14.46 3.82 -6.12
C ASP A 251 -15.85 3.47 -5.60
N LEU A 252 -15.92 2.92 -4.38
CA LEU A 252 -17.15 2.52 -3.72
C LEU A 252 -17.45 3.48 -2.58
N LYS A 253 -18.72 3.77 -2.37
CA LYS A 253 -19.23 4.56 -1.23
C LYS A 253 -20.48 3.88 -0.67
N SER A 254 -20.72 3.95 0.64
CA SER A 254 -22.04 3.61 1.22
C SER A 254 -23.05 4.72 0.90
N VAL A 255 -24.32 4.39 0.64
CA VAL A 255 -25.38 5.41 0.63
C VAL A 255 -25.45 6.03 2.04
N GLU A 256 -25.34 7.36 2.15
CA GLU A 256 -25.21 8.02 3.45
C GLU A 256 -26.20 9.17 3.66
N SER A 257 -27.01 9.49 2.65
CA SER A 257 -27.98 10.60 2.72
C SER A 257 -29.28 10.30 1.98
N GLU A 258 -30.37 10.93 2.41
CA GLU A 258 -31.68 10.86 1.73
C GLU A 258 -31.62 11.44 0.31
N GLN A 259 -30.73 12.42 0.09
CA GLN A 259 -30.47 13.01 -1.22
C GLN A 259 -29.86 11.97 -2.17
N GLU A 260 -28.91 11.18 -1.70
CA GLU A 260 -28.34 10.08 -2.49
C GLU A 260 -29.38 8.96 -2.70
N GLN A 261 -30.13 8.60 -1.67
CA GLN A 261 -31.23 7.64 -1.81
C GLN A 261 -32.17 8.05 -2.96
N SER A 262 -32.60 9.32 -2.99
CA SER A 262 -33.47 9.86 -4.03
C SER A 262 -32.80 9.88 -5.40
N ALA A 263 -31.55 10.36 -5.49
CA ALA A 263 -30.80 10.46 -6.74
C ALA A 263 -30.56 9.10 -7.43
N TYR A 264 -30.42 8.03 -6.64
CA TYR A 264 -30.23 6.66 -7.14
C TYR A 264 -31.52 5.82 -7.17
N GLY A 265 -32.67 6.42 -6.84
CA GLY A 265 -33.98 5.75 -6.93
C GLY A 265 -34.15 4.59 -5.92
N LEU A 266 -33.55 4.70 -4.74
CA LEU A 266 -33.52 3.63 -3.75
C LEU A 266 -34.72 3.71 -2.78
N ASN A 267 -35.26 2.54 -2.40
CA ASN A 267 -36.36 2.45 -1.43
C ASN A 267 -35.92 2.74 0.03
N THR A 268 -34.62 2.59 0.32
CA THR A 268 -34.02 2.80 1.63
C THR A 268 -32.66 3.48 1.47
N PRO A 269 -32.13 4.21 2.47
CA PRO A 269 -30.79 4.81 2.43
C PRO A 269 -29.71 3.76 2.71
N GLU A 270 -29.80 2.62 2.02
CA GLU A 270 -28.95 1.44 2.19
C GLU A 270 -28.43 1.02 0.80
N GLY A 271 -27.16 0.66 0.72
CA GLY A 271 -26.51 0.17 -0.50
C GLY A 271 -25.10 0.70 -0.68
N VAL A 272 -24.42 0.20 -1.70
CA VAL A 272 -23.05 0.62 -2.04
C VAL A 272 -22.98 1.15 -3.47
N ILE A 273 -22.72 2.44 -3.60
CA ILE A 273 -22.65 3.16 -4.87
C ILE A 273 -21.28 2.94 -5.52
N LEU A 274 -21.28 2.67 -6.83
CA LEU A 274 -20.08 2.71 -7.66
C LEU A 274 -19.85 4.12 -8.23
N LEU A 275 -19.03 4.92 -7.55
CA LEU A 275 -18.76 6.31 -7.93
C LEU A 275 -17.88 6.42 -9.18
N LYS A 276 -16.88 5.53 -9.30
CA LYS A 276 -16.02 5.42 -10.48
C LYS A 276 -15.79 3.96 -10.82
N VAL A 277 -15.75 3.68 -12.11
CA VAL A 277 -15.42 2.35 -12.62
C VAL A 277 -14.17 2.40 -13.47
N TRP A 278 -13.28 1.44 -13.25
CA TRP A 278 -12.13 1.23 -14.11
C TRP A 278 -12.47 0.18 -15.18
N SER A 279 -12.30 0.52 -16.46
CA SER A 279 -12.69 -0.35 -17.59
C SER A 279 -11.99 -1.72 -17.61
N GLY A 280 -10.83 -1.84 -16.96
CA GLY A 280 -10.12 -3.11 -16.81
C GLY A 280 -10.57 -3.96 -15.62
N SER A 281 -11.48 -3.47 -14.77
CA SER A 281 -11.95 -4.17 -13.58
C SER A 281 -12.69 -5.46 -13.96
N PRO A 282 -12.44 -6.59 -13.29
CA PRO A 282 -13.25 -7.80 -13.46
C PRO A 282 -14.74 -7.56 -13.20
N ALA A 283 -15.08 -6.65 -12.29
CA ALA A 283 -16.46 -6.36 -11.91
C ALA A 283 -17.31 -5.72 -13.04
N VAL A 284 -16.65 -5.16 -14.06
CA VAL A 284 -17.32 -4.45 -15.17
C VAL A 284 -17.31 -5.25 -16.48
N LYS A 285 -16.65 -6.41 -16.49
CA LYS A 285 -16.61 -7.31 -17.65
C LYS A 285 -18.00 -7.90 -17.92
N ASN A 286 -18.24 -8.35 -19.15
CA ASN A 286 -19.49 -9.02 -19.57
C ASN A 286 -20.76 -8.23 -19.25
N ASN A 287 -20.73 -6.90 -19.43
CA ASN A 287 -21.83 -5.99 -19.10
C ASN A 287 -22.22 -6.05 -17.60
N GLY A 288 -21.21 -6.24 -16.74
CA GLY A 288 -21.32 -6.18 -15.28
C GLY A 288 -21.54 -4.75 -14.76
N LEU A 289 -20.98 -4.47 -13.58
CA LEU A 289 -21.25 -3.22 -12.86
C LEU A 289 -20.82 -1.97 -13.65
N LYS A 290 -21.58 -0.89 -13.50
CA LYS A 290 -21.40 0.40 -14.17
C LYS A 290 -21.27 1.54 -13.16
N LYS A 291 -20.75 2.67 -13.63
CA LYS A 291 -20.74 3.91 -12.84
C LYS A 291 -22.19 4.28 -12.50
N GLY A 292 -22.44 4.53 -11.22
CA GLY A 292 -23.75 4.88 -10.69
C GLY A 292 -24.62 3.68 -10.32
N ASP A 293 -24.17 2.44 -10.55
CA ASP A 293 -24.86 1.28 -10.00
C ASP A 293 -24.78 1.28 -8.47
N VAL A 294 -25.83 0.75 -7.84
CA VAL A 294 -25.89 0.56 -6.39
C VAL A 294 -26.01 -0.93 -6.09
N ILE A 295 -25.03 -1.47 -5.36
CA ILE A 295 -25.06 -2.83 -4.86
C ILE A 295 -25.98 -2.87 -3.64
N LEU A 296 -27.14 -3.51 -3.81
CA LEU A 296 -28.14 -3.72 -2.74
C LEU A 296 -28.06 -5.13 -2.16
N GLU A 297 -27.47 -6.07 -2.89
CA GLU A 297 -27.37 -7.48 -2.52
C GLU A 297 -26.07 -8.08 -3.08
N ALA A 298 -25.47 -9.00 -2.32
CA ALA A 298 -24.39 -9.86 -2.78
C ALA A 298 -24.62 -11.27 -2.25
N ASP A 299 -24.59 -12.28 -3.12
CA ASP A 299 -24.82 -13.70 -2.77
C ASP A 299 -26.13 -13.92 -1.98
N GLY A 300 -27.25 -13.39 -2.48
CA GLY A 300 -28.56 -13.56 -1.83
C GLY A 300 -28.74 -12.77 -0.53
N LYS A 301 -27.77 -11.94 -0.13
CA LYS A 301 -27.78 -11.21 1.16
C LYS A 301 -27.74 -9.71 0.97
N LYS A 302 -28.63 -9.02 1.68
CA LYS A 302 -28.75 -7.55 1.64
C LYS A 302 -27.45 -6.87 2.06
N VAL A 303 -27.04 -5.87 1.28
CA VAL A 303 -25.88 -5.01 1.52
C VAL A 303 -26.38 -3.63 1.90
N LYS A 304 -26.03 -3.14 3.09
CA LYS A 304 -26.43 -1.79 3.52
C LYS A 304 -25.30 -0.78 3.42
N THR A 305 -24.07 -1.22 3.68
CA THR A 305 -22.86 -0.40 3.71
C THR A 305 -21.69 -1.09 3.01
N VAL A 306 -20.64 -0.34 2.68
CA VAL A 306 -19.37 -0.88 2.16
C VAL A 306 -18.78 -1.91 3.11
N LYS A 307 -18.92 -1.70 4.41
CA LYS A 307 -18.51 -2.63 5.45
C LYS A 307 -19.27 -3.96 5.36
N ASP A 308 -20.58 -3.91 5.18
CA ASP A 308 -21.40 -5.13 4.98
C ASP A 308 -21.00 -5.86 3.71
N PHE A 309 -20.79 -5.12 2.63
CA PHE A 309 -20.33 -5.67 1.35
C PHE A 309 -19.02 -6.46 1.54
N PHE A 310 -18.00 -5.86 2.16
CA PHE A 310 -16.73 -6.55 2.39
C PHE A 310 -16.84 -7.74 3.35
N LYS A 311 -17.66 -7.64 4.41
CA LYS A 311 -17.95 -8.78 5.30
C LYS A 311 -18.65 -9.93 4.58
N LEU A 312 -19.52 -9.63 3.61
CA LEU A 312 -20.17 -10.65 2.78
C LEU A 312 -19.17 -11.30 1.83
N MET A 313 -18.36 -10.50 1.12
CA MET A 313 -17.29 -11.00 0.24
C MET A 313 -16.32 -11.94 0.97
N LEU A 314 -15.97 -11.63 2.22
CA LEU A 314 -15.15 -12.49 3.08
C LEU A 314 -15.81 -13.85 3.36
N LYS A 315 -17.12 -13.89 3.59
CA LYS A 315 -17.86 -15.13 3.89
C LYS A 315 -18.00 -16.01 2.65
N ILE A 316 -18.34 -15.42 1.49
CA ILE A 316 -18.53 -16.13 0.22
C ILE A 316 -17.27 -16.91 -0.15
N LYS A 317 -16.09 -16.28 0.05
CA LYS A 317 -14.81 -16.87 -0.29
C LYS A 317 -14.35 -18.02 0.62
N ARG A 318 -14.99 -18.22 1.78
CA ARG A 318 -14.68 -19.35 2.68
C ARG A 318 -15.47 -20.62 2.34
N ILE A 319 -16.49 -20.51 1.48
CA ILE A 319 -17.42 -21.60 1.14
C ILE A 319 -17.03 -22.30 -0.18
N ASN A 320 -16.20 -21.65 -1.00
CA ASN A 320 -15.59 -22.21 -2.21
C ASN A 320 -14.11 -22.53 -1.98
#